data_AF-A0A2R5LAC7-F1
#
_entry.id   AF-A0A2R5LAC7-F1
#
_cell.length_a   1.000
_cell.length_b   1.000
_cell.length_c   1.000
_cell.angle_alpha   90.00
_cell.angle_beta   90.00
_cell.angle_gamma   90.00
#
_symmetry.space_group_name_H-M   'P 1'
#
loop_
_entity.id
_entity.type
_entity.pdbx_description
1 polymer ?
#
loop_
_entity_poly.entity_id
_entity_poly.type
_entity_poly.pdbx_seq_one_letter_code
_entity_poly.pdbx_strand_id
1 'polypeptide(L)'
;KTQHQTESFAAVSQDFSHDSAHALFARKAVEDWLDENLPIPKNVVYISDGAASHFKNRFMLSELGKTDFHEARWMFTATGHGKSACDGVGGIVEHYATLHNLRCPAREAILTPRDLIHSLSSKLKGVHLLHLPSELISEFRTSKKEEWVSVKSFPGIQSSHVWLSKTVNGTRELYIART
;
A
#
# COMPACT_ATOMS: atom_id res chain seq x y z
N LYS A 1 -3.42 17.95 21.26
CA LYS A 1 -4.19 18.48 20.10
C LYS A 1 -3.87 17.58 18.92
N THR A 2 -4.69 16.58 18.62
CA THR A 2 -4.56 15.79 17.39
C THR A 2 -4.99 16.67 16.24
N GLN A 3 -4.04 17.24 15.51
CA GLN A 3 -4.36 17.82 14.20
C GLN A 3 -4.78 16.66 13.31
N HIS A 4 -6.03 16.69 12.81
CA HIS A 4 -6.47 15.81 11.75
C HIS A 4 -5.79 16.29 10.45
N GLN A 5 -4.57 15.81 10.22
CA GLN A 5 -3.85 16.00 8.99
C GLN A 5 -4.07 14.76 8.12
N THR A 6 -4.60 14.98 6.91
CA THR A 6 -4.81 13.92 5.93
C THR A 6 -3.76 14.08 4.85
N GLU A 7 -2.93 13.05 4.70
CA GLU A 7 -1.94 12.98 3.62
C GLU A 7 -2.40 11.93 2.61
N SER A 8 -2.31 12.24 1.32
CA SER A 8 -2.67 11.33 0.23
C SER A 8 -1.42 10.92 -0.54
N PHE A 9 -1.31 9.64 -0.89
CA PHE A 9 -0.15 9.10 -1.57
C PHE A 9 -0.56 8.32 -2.81
N ALA A 10 0.24 8.45 -3.86
CA ALA A 10 0.16 7.58 -5.03
C ALA A 10 1.55 7.02 -5.34
N ALA A 11 1.67 5.71 -5.24
CA ALA A 11 2.86 4.99 -5.67
C ALA A 11 2.85 4.82 -7.19
N VAL A 12 3.94 5.20 -7.85
CA VAL A 12 4.07 5.19 -9.31
C VAL A 12 5.31 4.40 -9.68
N SER A 13 5.15 3.38 -10.51
CA SER A 13 6.24 2.50 -10.96
C SER A 13 6.04 2.05 -12.40
N GLN A 14 7.10 1.48 -12.99
CA GLN A 14 7.02 0.80 -14.30
C GLN A 14 6.94 -0.72 -14.15
N ASP A 15 6.66 -1.21 -12.93
CA ASP A 15 6.47 -2.63 -12.67
C ASP A 15 4.98 -2.98 -12.88
N PHE A 16 4.70 -3.82 -13.87
CA PHE A 16 3.34 -4.25 -14.22
C PHE A 16 2.87 -5.49 -13.44
N SER A 17 3.66 -5.93 -12.45
CA SER A 17 3.33 -7.11 -11.66
C SER A 17 2.44 -6.72 -10.49
N HIS A 18 1.16 -7.07 -10.60
CA HIS A 18 0.20 -6.87 -9.52
C HIS A 18 0.28 -8.04 -8.52
N ASP A 19 1.29 -8.02 -7.65
CA ASP A 19 1.51 -9.05 -6.63
C ASP A 19 1.61 -8.47 -5.20
N SER A 20 1.63 -9.35 -4.21
CA SER A 20 1.70 -8.94 -2.79
C SER A 20 3.03 -8.25 -2.44
N ALA A 21 4.12 -8.55 -3.16
CA ALA A 21 5.41 -7.93 -2.93
C ALA A 21 5.39 -6.45 -3.37
N HIS A 22 4.80 -6.17 -4.54
CA HIS A 22 4.58 -4.81 -5.01
C HIS A 22 3.70 -4.03 -4.03
N ALA A 23 2.56 -4.58 -3.62
CA ALA A 23 1.65 -3.94 -2.67
C ALA A 23 2.34 -3.64 -1.34
N LEU A 24 3.15 -4.58 -0.83
CA LEU A 24 3.93 -4.40 0.39
C LEU A 24 5.01 -3.32 0.24
N PHE A 25 5.70 -3.27 -0.90
CA PHE A 25 6.73 -2.28 -1.18
C PHE A 25 6.13 -0.87 -1.24
N ALA A 26 4.99 -0.71 -1.94
CA ALA A 26 4.26 0.55 -1.96
C ALA A 26 3.80 1.00 -0.57
N ARG A 27 3.29 0.06 0.25
CA ARG A 27 2.94 0.34 1.66
C ARG A 27 4.17 0.80 2.46
N LYS A 28 5.31 0.12 2.31
CA LYS A 28 6.56 0.49 3.00
C LYS A 28 7.03 1.89 2.61
N ALA A 29 6.97 2.26 1.33
CA ALA A 29 7.34 3.61 0.90
C ALA A 29 6.47 4.71 1.56
N VAL A 30 5.19 4.42 1.83
CA VAL A 30 4.34 5.32 2.61
C VAL A 30 4.77 5.35 4.08
N GLU A 31 5.05 4.20 4.68
CA GLU A 31 5.55 4.11 6.07
C GLU A 31 6.87 4.86 6.25
N ASP A 32 7.83 4.70 5.34
CA ASP A 32 9.12 5.41 5.37
C ASP A 32 8.89 6.94 5.33
N TRP A 33 7.98 7.41 4.48
CA TRP A 33 7.60 8.83 4.45
C TRP A 33 6.97 9.28 5.77
N LEU A 34 6.07 8.46 6.37
CA LEU A 34 5.44 8.79 7.63
C LEU A 34 6.46 8.87 8.77
N ASP A 35 7.42 7.96 8.82
CA ASP A 35 8.48 7.94 9.85
C ASP A 35 9.42 9.15 9.74
N GLU A 36 9.68 9.62 8.52
CA GLU A 36 10.49 10.81 8.27
C GLU A 36 9.76 12.13 8.61
N ASN A 37 8.43 12.16 8.44
CA ASN A 37 7.67 13.41 8.47
C ASN A 37 6.75 13.56 9.68
N LEU A 38 6.41 12.47 10.37
CA LEU A 38 5.45 12.46 11.48
C LEU A 38 6.02 11.75 12.72
N PRO A 39 5.54 12.10 13.92
CA PRO A 39 5.89 11.34 15.13
C PRO A 39 5.45 9.89 15.01
N ILE A 40 6.34 8.96 15.41
CA ILE A 40 6.12 7.51 15.35
C ILE A 40 4.81 7.15 16.07
N PRO A 41 3.81 6.61 15.36
CA PRO A 41 2.55 6.24 15.97
C PRO A 41 2.71 4.95 16.79
N LYS A 42 2.04 4.87 17.95
CA LYS A 42 2.02 3.63 18.73
C LYS A 42 1.20 2.53 18.06
N ASN A 43 0.13 2.93 17.36
CA ASN A 43 -0.84 2.02 16.78
C ASN A 43 -1.12 2.40 15.32
N VAL A 44 -1.40 1.42 14.48
CA VAL A 44 -1.75 1.62 13.07
C VAL A 44 -3.02 0.85 12.70
N VAL A 45 -3.80 1.42 11.78
CA VAL A 45 -4.94 0.75 11.15
C VAL A 45 -4.76 0.79 9.64
N TYR A 46 -4.59 -0.38 9.04
CA TYR A 46 -4.60 -0.58 7.60
C TYR A 46 -6.00 -0.92 7.14
N ILE A 47 -6.44 -0.29 6.05
CA ILE A 47 -7.69 -0.62 5.36
C ILE A 47 -7.34 -0.89 3.91
N SER A 48 -7.63 -2.09 3.44
CA SER A 48 -7.42 -2.48 2.05
C SER A 48 -8.67 -3.13 1.46
N ASP A 49 -8.69 -3.24 0.13
CA ASP A 49 -9.67 -4.09 -0.51
C ASP A 49 -9.46 -5.57 -0.10
N GLY A 50 -10.47 -6.40 -0.37
CA GLY A 50 -10.44 -7.84 -0.08
C GLY A 50 -9.75 -8.70 -1.14
N ALA A 51 -8.99 -8.13 -2.09
CA ALA A 51 -8.38 -8.88 -3.18
C ALA A 51 -7.32 -9.86 -2.67
N ALA A 52 -7.54 -11.15 -2.91
CA ALA A 52 -6.67 -12.21 -2.41
C ALA A 52 -5.27 -12.19 -3.04
N SER A 53 -5.13 -11.76 -4.30
CA SER A 53 -3.84 -11.71 -4.99
C SER A 53 -2.86 -10.71 -4.37
N HIS A 54 -3.36 -9.63 -3.78
CA HIS A 54 -2.52 -8.51 -3.32
C HIS A 54 -2.53 -8.39 -1.79
N PHE A 55 -3.71 -8.34 -1.18
CA PHE A 55 -3.85 -7.94 0.22
C PHE A 55 -4.33 -9.10 1.11
N LYS A 56 -5.38 -9.81 0.70
CA LYS A 56 -6.05 -10.82 1.54
C LYS A 56 -5.41 -12.20 1.39
N ASN A 57 -4.14 -12.33 1.79
CA ASN A 57 -3.38 -13.59 1.71
C ASN A 57 -2.41 -13.81 2.88
N ARG A 58 -1.82 -15.02 2.90
CA ARG A 58 -0.90 -15.46 3.98
C ARG A 58 0.36 -14.61 4.11
N PHE A 59 0.82 -14.02 3.00
CA PHE A 59 2.06 -13.24 2.99
C PHE A 59 1.85 -11.93 3.73
N MET A 60 0.78 -11.19 3.40
CA MET A 60 0.46 -9.94 4.09
C MET A 60 0.17 -10.13 5.57
N LEU A 61 -0.47 -11.24 5.97
CA LEU A 61 -0.64 -11.56 7.40
C LEU A 61 0.68 -11.91 8.09
N SER A 62 1.60 -12.59 7.40
CA SER A 62 2.94 -12.84 7.94
C SER A 62 3.69 -11.53 8.17
N GLU A 63 3.56 -10.55 7.26
CA GLU A 63 4.17 -9.23 7.42
C GLU A 63 3.50 -8.40 8.52
N LEU A 64 2.18 -8.50 8.68
CA LEU A 64 1.46 -7.89 9.81
C LEU A 64 2.00 -8.38 11.15
N GLY A 65 2.38 -9.66 11.24
CA GLY A 65 3.04 -10.24 12.41
C GLY A 65 4.50 -9.83 12.62
N LYS A 66 5.10 -9.05 11.73
CA LYS A 66 6.49 -8.55 11.82
C LYS A 66 6.58 -7.05 12.01
N THR A 67 5.43 -6.38 12.15
CA THR A 67 5.39 -4.92 12.27
C THR A 67 6.01 -4.42 13.57
N ASP A 68 6.57 -3.21 13.55
CA ASP A 68 7.16 -2.55 14.72
C ASP A 68 6.14 -1.80 15.57
N PHE A 69 4.94 -1.54 15.05
CA PHE A 69 3.86 -0.89 15.82
C PHE A 69 3.48 -1.74 17.03
N HIS A 70 3.15 -1.13 18.17
CA HIS A 70 2.72 -1.87 19.35
C HIS A 70 1.41 -2.63 19.08
N GLU A 71 0.48 -1.98 18.36
CA GLU A 71 -0.76 -2.59 17.88
C GLU A 71 -0.99 -2.23 16.41
N ALA A 72 -1.17 -3.23 15.56
CA ALA A 72 -1.49 -3.05 14.14
C ALA A 72 -2.77 -3.80 13.80
N ARG A 73 -3.74 -3.09 13.23
CA ARG A 73 -5.00 -3.68 12.79
C ARG A 73 -5.07 -3.62 11.27
N TRP A 74 -5.45 -4.72 10.63
CA TRP A 74 -5.72 -4.76 9.21
C TRP A 74 -7.19 -5.11 8.96
N MET A 75 -7.90 -4.22 8.29
CA MET A 75 -9.28 -4.40 7.87
C MET A 75 -9.37 -4.59 6.35
N PHE A 76 -10.17 -5.56 5.93
CA PHE A 76 -10.43 -5.88 4.54
C PHE A 76 -11.90 -5.62 4.21
N THR A 77 -12.17 -4.81 3.18
CA THR A 77 -13.54 -4.65 2.68
C THR A 77 -14.04 -5.92 2.00
N ALA A 78 -15.35 -6.04 1.77
CA ALA A 78 -15.92 -7.16 1.05
C ALA A 78 -15.33 -7.27 -0.37
N THR A 79 -14.99 -8.49 -0.77
CA THR A 79 -14.56 -8.83 -2.13
C THR A 79 -15.76 -8.62 -3.06
N GLY A 80 -15.72 -7.66 -3.98
CA GLY A 80 -16.83 -7.60 -4.95
C GLY A 80 -17.05 -6.34 -5.77
N HIS A 81 -16.49 -5.16 -5.46
CA HIS A 81 -16.86 -3.97 -6.24
C HIS A 81 -15.74 -3.03 -6.68
N GLY A 82 -14.47 -3.31 -6.38
CA GLY A 82 -13.30 -2.58 -6.94
C GLY A 82 -13.34 -1.06 -6.78
N LYS A 83 -14.16 -0.57 -5.82
CA LYS A 83 -14.47 0.83 -5.56
C LYS A 83 -14.62 0.99 -4.06
N SER A 84 -13.49 1.05 -3.38
CA SER A 84 -13.41 1.47 -1.99
C SER A 84 -13.04 2.95 -1.93
N ALA A 85 -13.11 3.56 -0.74
CA ALA A 85 -12.58 4.90 -0.54
C ALA A 85 -11.08 4.99 -0.87
N CYS A 86 -10.35 3.87 -0.84
CA CYS A 86 -8.92 3.80 -1.14
C CYS A 86 -8.60 4.09 -2.62
N ASP A 87 -9.58 3.97 -3.53
CA ASP A 87 -9.36 4.15 -4.97
C ASP A 87 -9.45 5.62 -5.42
N GLY A 88 -9.90 6.52 -4.54
CA GLY A 88 -10.12 7.92 -4.88
C GLY A 88 -8.87 8.67 -5.33
N VAL A 89 -7.72 8.41 -4.67
CA VAL A 89 -6.44 9.04 -5.03
C VAL A 89 -5.96 8.54 -6.39
N GLY A 90 -6.02 7.22 -6.62
CA GLY A 90 -5.68 6.62 -7.91
C GLY A 90 -6.53 7.20 -9.04
N GLY A 91 -7.85 7.28 -8.85
CA GLY A 91 -8.76 7.85 -9.85
C GLY A 91 -8.48 9.32 -10.18
N ILE A 92 -8.09 10.14 -9.19
CA ILE A 92 -7.68 11.54 -9.43
C ILE A 92 -6.37 11.58 -10.23
N VAL A 93 -5.37 10.77 -9.86
CA VAL A 93 -4.08 10.73 -10.59
C VAL A 93 -4.29 10.32 -12.04
N GLU A 94 -5.06 9.25 -12.28
CA GLU A 94 -5.42 8.77 -13.62
C GLU A 94 -6.18 9.82 -14.44
N HIS A 95 -7.14 10.50 -13.81
CA HIS A 95 -7.89 11.56 -14.45
C HIS A 95 -6.99 12.70 -14.93
N TYR A 96 -6.09 13.18 -14.07
CA TYR A 96 -5.17 14.27 -14.44
C TYR A 96 -4.10 13.83 -15.44
N ALA A 97 -3.61 12.59 -15.36
CA ALA A 97 -2.71 12.02 -16.38
C ALA A 97 -3.41 11.97 -17.75
N THR A 98 -4.64 11.48 -17.78
CA THR A 98 -5.45 11.39 -19.00
C THR A 98 -5.71 12.77 -19.60
N LEU A 99 -6.14 13.73 -18.77
CA LEU A 99 -6.37 15.11 -19.22
C LEU A 99 -5.09 15.77 -19.73
N HIS A 100 -3.93 15.49 -19.12
CA HIS A 100 -2.66 16.02 -19.60
C HIS A 100 -2.33 15.47 -21.00
N ASN A 101 -2.37 14.15 -21.17
CA ASN A 101 -2.08 13.50 -22.46
C ASN A 101 -3.05 13.91 -23.58
N LEU A 102 -4.31 14.19 -23.25
CA LEU A 102 -5.30 14.67 -24.23
C LEU A 102 -5.08 16.14 -24.65
N ARG A 103 -4.36 16.93 -23.85
CA ARG A 103 -4.21 18.38 -24.06
C ARG A 103 -2.80 18.79 -24.49
N CYS A 104 -1.81 17.91 -24.35
CA CYS A 104 -0.44 18.19 -24.75
C CYS A 104 -0.13 17.68 -26.17
N PRO A 105 0.90 18.22 -26.84
CA PRO A 105 1.47 17.59 -28.02
C PRO A 105 2.00 16.18 -27.72
N ALA A 106 2.03 15.30 -28.73
CA ALA A 106 2.45 13.90 -28.57
C ALA A 106 3.85 13.73 -27.93
N ARG A 107 4.78 14.66 -28.19
CA ARG A 107 6.15 14.64 -27.62
C ARG A 107 6.21 14.92 -26.11
N GLU A 108 5.12 15.43 -25.54
CA GLU A 108 4.99 15.81 -24.12
C GLU A 108 4.06 14.82 -23.37
N ALA A 109 3.60 13.77 -24.05
CA ALA A 109 2.74 12.77 -23.42
C ALA A 109 3.49 12.03 -22.30
N ILE A 110 2.78 11.72 -21.21
CA ILE A 110 3.26 10.87 -20.13
C ILE A 110 3.43 9.44 -20.67
N LEU A 111 4.67 8.97 -20.70
CA LEU A 111 5.03 7.61 -21.14
C LEU A 111 5.75 6.82 -20.04
N THR A 112 6.33 7.50 -19.06
CA THR A 112 7.06 6.88 -17.95
C THR A 112 6.54 7.38 -16.58
N PRO A 113 6.82 6.64 -15.49
CA PRO A 113 6.55 7.12 -14.13
C PRO A 113 7.15 8.49 -13.82
N ARG A 114 8.35 8.77 -14.35
CA ARG A 114 9.03 10.05 -14.16
C ARG A 114 8.29 11.18 -14.85
N ASP A 115 7.80 10.95 -16.07
CA ASP A 115 6.97 11.93 -16.80
C ASP A 115 5.68 12.20 -16.03
N LEU A 116 5.04 11.15 -15.49
CA LEU A 116 3.82 11.29 -14.70
C LEU A 116 4.06 12.20 -13.50
N ILE A 117 5.11 11.93 -12.72
CA ILE A 117 5.45 12.73 -11.55
C ILE A 117 5.73 14.18 -11.97
N HIS A 118 6.63 14.37 -12.94
CA HIS A 118 7.01 15.69 -13.42
C HIS A 118 5.80 16.52 -13.91
N SER A 119 4.93 15.91 -14.71
CA SER A 119 3.77 16.57 -15.33
C SER A 119 2.62 16.83 -14.36
N LEU A 120 2.53 16.10 -13.25
CA LEU A 120 1.39 16.13 -12.33
C LEU A 120 1.68 16.72 -10.95
N SER A 121 2.93 16.73 -10.46
CA SER A 121 3.27 17.23 -9.12
C SER A 121 2.78 18.65 -8.85
N SER A 122 2.83 19.54 -9.84
CA SER A 122 2.35 20.93 -9.68
C SER A 122 0.82 21.05 -9.65
N LYS A 123 0.11 20.07 -10.22
CA LYS A 123 -1.36 20.03 -10.33
C LYS A 123 -2.00 19.31 -9.15
N LEU A 124 -1.33 18.31 -8.59
CA LEU A 124 -1.80 17.46 -7.49
C LEU A 124 -1.17 17.85 -6.15
N LYS A 125 -1.33 19.11 -5.72
CA LYS A 125 -0.69 19.65 -4.51
C LYS A 125 -1.02 18.93 -3.19
N GLY A 126 -2.09 18.14 -3.17
CA GLY A 126 -2.52 17.36 -2.00
C GLY A 126 -2.17 15.87 -2.07
N VAL A 127 -1.43 15.44 -3.11
CA VAL A 127 -1.05 14.03 -3.30
C VAL A 127 0.47 13.93 -3.46
N HIS A 128 1.11 13.17 -2.58
CA HIS A 128 2.50 12.79 -2.70
C HIS A 128 2.65 11.69 -3.75
N LEU A 129 3.32 12.00 -4.85
CA LEU A 129 3.61 11.03 -5.90
C LEU A 129 4.95 10.35 -5.60
N LEU A 130 4.89 9.11 -5.10
CA LEU A 130 6.06 8.33 -4.70
C LEU A 130 6.56 7.51 -5.90
N HIS A 131 7.76 7.80 -6.38
CA HIS A 131 8.39 6.98 -7.41
C HIS A 131 8.93 5.69 -6.79
N LEU A 132 8.51 4.54 -7.31
CA LEU A 132 9.03 3.23 -6.93
C LEU A 132 9.85 2.67 -8.10
N PRO A 133 11.20 2.67 -8.01
CA PRO A 133 12.05 2.12 -9.06
C PRO A 133 11.79 0.63 -9.27
N SER A 134 11.63 0.22 -10.53
CA SER A 134 11.33 -1.18 -10.87
C SER A 134 12.45 -2.13 -10.44
N GLU A 135 13.69 -1.66 -10.43
CA GLU A 135 14.86 -2.42 -10.00
C GLU A 135 14.74 -2.78 -8.51
N LEU A 136 14.41 -1.80 -7.66
CA LEU A 136 14.23 -2.01 -6.22
C LEU A 136 13.02 -2.88 -5.92
N ILE A 137 11.93 -2.73 -6.68
CA ILE A 137 10.76 -3.62 -6.56
C ILE A 137 11.16 -5.06 -6.90
N SER A 138 11.96 -5.26 -7.95
CA SER A 138 12.41 -6.59 -8.39
C SER A 138 13.31 -7.27 -7.34
N GLU A 139 14.26 -6.53 -6.78
CA GLU A 139 15.13 -6.98 -5.70
C GLU A 139 14.30 -7.34 -4.45
N PHE A 140 13.40 -6.44 -4.04
CA PHE A 140 12.51 -6.66 -2.91
C PHE A 140 11.62 -7.89 -3.11
N ARG A 141 11.05 -8.06 -4.30
CA ARG A 141 10.24 -9.21 -4.67
C ARG A 141 11.03 -10.51 -4.59
N THR A 142 12.30 -10.51 -5.02
CA THR A 142 13.16 -11.69 -4.94
C THR A 142 13.43 -12.07 -3.49
N SER A 143 13.82 -11.10 -2.66
CA SER A 143 14.00 -11.31 -1.22
C SER A 143 12.72 -11.83 -0.54
N LYS A 144 11.57 -11.23 -0.85
CA LYS A 144 10.29 -11.69 -0.30
C LYS A 144 9.89 -13.08 -0.76
N LYS A 145 10.18 -13.46 -2.00
CA LYS A 145 9.93 -14.83 -2.48
C LYS A 145 10.69 -15.84 -1.64
N GLU A 146 11.97 -15.60 -1.37
CA GLU A 146 12.81 -16.48 -0.54
C GLU A 146 12.27 -16.57 0.90
N GLU A 147 11.95 -15.43 1.51
CA GLU A 147 11.38 -15.35 2.85
C GLU A 147 10.03 -16.09 2.95
N TRP A 148 9.18 -15.90 1.94
CA TRP A 148 7.81 -16.39 1.93
C TRP A 148 7.67 -17.86 1.53
N VAL A 149 8.73 -18.53 1.08
CA VAL A 149 8.74 -19.99 0.89
C VAL A 149 8.31 -20.70 2.17
N SER A 150 8.76 -20.21 3.33
CA SER A 150 8.52 -20.82 4.64
C SER A 150 7.16 -20.48 5.27
N VAL A 151 6.43 -19.51 4.70
CA VAL A 151 5.18 -19.00 5.27
C VAL A 151 4.06 -20.03 5.06
N LYS A 152 3.56 -20.59 6.15
CA LYS A 152 2.46 -21.57 6.12
C LYS A 152 1.15 -20.92 5.68
N SER A 153 0.26 -21.71 5.10
CA SER A 153 -1.12 -21.27 4.86
C SER A 153 -1.80 -20.96 6.19
N PHE A 154 -2.65 -19.94 6.20
CA PHE A 154 -3.42 -19.56 7.37
C PHE A 154 -4.90 -19.89 7.10
N PRO A 155 -5.49 -20.89 7.78
CA PRO A 155 -6.89 -21.24 7.58
C PRO A 155 -7.83 -20.08 7.93
N GLY A 156 -8.88 -19.88 7.15
CA GLY A 156 -9.89 -18.85 7.45
C GLY A 156 -9.50 -17.41 7.09
N ILE A 157 -8.40 -17.19 6.32
CA ILE A 157 -8.06 -15.86 5.79
C ILE A 157 -9.24 -15.26 5.03
N GLN A 158 -9.79 -16.02 4.07
CA GLN A 158 -10.82 -15.52 3.16
C GLN A 158 -12.14 -15.19 3.86
N SER A 159 -12.44 -15.87 4.98
CA SER A 159 -13.66 -15.66 5.76
C SER A 159 -13.55 -14.54 6.79
N SER A 160 -12.35 -14.06 7.11
CA SER A 160 -12.12 -13.02 8.11
C SER A 160 -11.93 -11.66 7.45
N HIS A 161 -12.47 -10.61 8.05
CA HIS A 161 -12.35 -9.24 7.55
C HIS A 161 -11.45 -8.34 8.39
N VAL A 162 -11.11 -8.77 9.61
CA VAL A 162 -10.28 -7.97 10.51
C VAL A 162 -9.24 -8.85 11.19
N TRP A 163 -7.99 -8.43 11.11
CA TRP A 163 -6.84 -9.05 11.72
C TRP A 163 -6.15 -8.05 12.65
N LEU A 164 -5.64 -8.54 13.77
CA LEU A 164 -4.95 -7.75 14.77
C LEU A 164 -3.59 -8.37 15.05
N SER A 165 -2.54 -7.56 15.06
CA SER A 165 -1.24 -7.93 15.60
C SER A 165 -0.92 -7.03 16.79
N LYS A 166 -0.50 -7.64 17.90
CA LYS A 166 -0.24 -6.91 19.15
C LYS A 166 0.94 -7.52 19.90
N THR A 167 1.75 -6.67 20.52
CA THR A 167 2.77 -7.13 21.48
C THR A 167 2.11 -7.36 22.84
N VAL A 168 2.18 -8.60 23.33
CA VAL A 168 1.71 -9.01 24.66
C VAL A 168 2.88 -9.63 25.39
N ASN A 169 3.27 -9.06 26.54
CA ASN A 169 4.39 -9.53 27.35
C ASN A 169 5.72 -9.67 26.57
N GLY A 170 5.96 -8.80 25.59
CA GLY A 170 7.15 -8.84 24.72
C GLY A 170 7.07 -9.82 23.54
N THR A 171 6.00 -10.62 23.46
CA THR A 171 5.76 -11.54 22.34
C THR A 171 4.73 -10.95 21.38
N ARG A 172 4.98 -11.08 20.08
CA ARG A 172 4.02 -10.65 19.05
C ARG A 172 3.00 -11.75 18.80
N GLU A 173 1.72 -11.42 18.92
CA GLU A 173 0.60 -12.33 18.67
C GLU A 173 -0.31 -11.81 17.56
N LEU A 174 -0.90 -12.73 16.79
CA LEU A 174 -1.84 -12.45 15.70
C LEU A 174 -3.23 -13.01 16.06
N TYR A 175 -4.24 -12.17 15.97
CA TYR A 175 -5.62 -12.51 16.33
C TYR A 175 -6.58 -12.22 15.18
N ILE A 176 -7.64 -13.02 15.09
CA ILE A 176 -8.83 -12.68 14.32
C ILE A 176 -9.71 -11.81 15.22
N ALA A 177 -9.97 -10.57 14.83
CA ALA A 177 -10.95 -9.76 15.54
C ALA A 177 -12.34 -10.18 15.03
N ARG A 178 -13.17 -10.71 15.94
CA ARG A 178 -14.59 -10.94 15.63
C ARG A 178 -15.26 -9.57 15.56
N THR A 179 -15.78 -9.23 14.38
CA THR A 179 -16.72 -8.12 14.18
C THR A 179 -18.08 -8.45 14.76
#